data_AF-A0A812VX75-F1
#
_entry.id   AF-A0A812VX75-F1
#
_cell.length_a   1.000
_cell.length_b   1.000
_cell.length_c   1.000
_cell.angle_alpha   90.00
_cell.angle_beta   90.00
_cell.angle_gamma   90.00
#
_symmetry.space_group_name_H-M   'P 1'
#
loop_
_entity.id
_entity.type
_entity.pdbx_description
1 polymer ?
#
loop_
_entity_poly.entity_id
_entity_poly.type
_entity_poly.pdbx_seq_one_letter_code
_entity_poly.pdbx_strand_id
1 'polypeptide(L)'
;MQLKVASPWPNLRGVYVETDRFEGRPAYVKRDASETWIFFSAKFGSSPCWYFAKDLPKAGALESFLRSSDDAESPHLAVWPQDVTFLGEEQFSQVQAMESACVDCKALQDLAEELRCNHCCPETEHAVKALSLLRPLVGSSDLQLLAKAAAMPAACCRHILEKAYQASSSSSSEPIFLRQPPSCLEIGAGTASLTCLAVSLQGTVRLLAGESYQWFKDAVPLHRAERPRLVVSGTPGDEGVYTCTATTSSAAVSSSPCMLRLSQAAHTSRREEAARRARVQSPMRRAMGAVQLGQLSEAVKLLSEAILSASAENEAARAEALCLRSELRNQLCQWQDAFADANDALALIPSLARAHAARGEAAEQLGFLAEAASSWETAELLGGIPQAAARAEACRQKLEKFFAEQNARRQAPEGNSRADPEEGWRRHSVETGYKRGRLRHTSSRYYAIDVNRSHERSE
;
A
#
# COMPACT_ATOMS: atom_id res chain seq x y z
N MET A 1 4.33 62.50 8.38
CA MET A 1 3.54 61.93 9.49
C MET A 1 3.97 60.48 9.74
N GLN A 2 3.76 59.93 10.94
CA GLN A 2 4.02 58.51 11.21
C GLN A 2 2.73 57.81 11.62
N LEU A 3 2.53 56.59 11.15
CA LEU A 3 1.40 55.73 11.51
C LEU A 3 1.93 54.50 12.23
N LYS A 4 1.34 54.17 13.37
CA LYS A 4 1.69 53.00 14.18
C LYS A 4 0.58 51.98 14.03
N VAL A 5 0.85 50.88 13.34
CA VAL A 5 -0.14 49.86 12.98
C VAL A 5 0.05 48.62 13.84
N ALA A 6 -0.98 48.25 14.61
CA ALA A 6 -1.08 46.98 15.29
C ALA A 6 -1.94 46.02 14.46
N SER A 7 -1.43 44.81 14.25
CA SER A 7 -2.12 43.74 13.53
C SER A 7 -1.55 42.39 13.96
N PRO A 8 -2.36 41.31 14.00
CA PRO A 8 -1.83 39.95 14.21
C PRO A 8 -0.90 39.50 13.07
N TRP A 9 -0.93 40.18 11.91
CA TRP A 9 -0.13 39.86 10.74
C TRP A 9 1.22 40.61 10.75
N PRO A 10 2.38 39.91 10.79
CA PRO A 10 3.69 40.55 10.90
C PRO A 10 4.06 41.50 9.74
N ASN A 11 3.56 41.21 8.53
CA ASN A 11 3.79 42.04 7.36
C ASN A 11 3.06 43.40 7.43
N LEU A 12 1.91 43.47 8.10
CA LEU A 12 1.12 44.71 8.23
C LEU A 12 1.44 45.51 9.50
N ARG A 13 1.97 44.85 10.53
CA ARG A 13 2.28 45.45 11.83
C ARG A 13 3.60 46.20 11.81
N GLY A 14 3.62 47.46 12.27
CA GLY A 14 4.85 48.24 12.42
C GLY A 14 4.64 49.75 12.40
N VAL A 15 5.74 50.48 12.27
CA VAL A 15 5.73 51.94 12.12
C VAL A 15 5.88 52.29 10.65
N TYR A 16 4.92 53.01 10.11
CA TYR A 16 4.90 53.51 8.75
C TYR A 16 5.22 55.01 8.75
N VAL A 17 6.10 55.41 7.84
CA VAL A 17 6.55 56.78 7.68
C VAL A 17 6.03 57.28 6.35
N GLU A 18 5.39 58.44 6.37
CA GLU A 18 4.99 59.13 5.15
C GLU A 18 6.23 59.49 4.33
N THR A 19 6.28 59.06 3.07
CA THR A 19 7.45 59.25 2.20
C THR A 19 7.15 60.07 0.96
N ASP A 20 6.00 59.86 0.32
CA ASP A 20 5.62 60.56 -0.91
C ASP A 20 4.09 60.67 -1.04
N ARG A 21 3.60 61.26 -2.12
CA ARG A 21 2.18 61.27 -2.50
C ARG A 21 1.92 60.34 -3.67
N PHE A 22 0.89 59.51 -3.55
CA PHE A 22 0.38 58.68 -4.63
C PHE A 22 -1.07 59.06 -4.91
N GLU A 23 -1.37 59.39 -6.17
CA GLU A 23 -2.68 59.90 -6.61
C GLU A 23 -3.19 61.11 -5.79
N GLY A 24 -2.26 61.99 -5.38
CA GLY A 24 -2.57 63.21 -4.64
C GLY A 24 -2.74 63.04 -3.12
N ARG A 25 -2.80 61.80 -2.63
CA ARG A 25 -2.89 61.45 -1.20
C ARG A 25 -1.55 60.95 -0.64
N PRO A 26 -1.30 61.06 0.67
CA PRO A 26 -0.05 60.61 1.27
C PRO A 26 0.11 59.09 1.17
N ALA A 27 1.33 58.65 0.85
CA ALA A 27 1.75 57.26 0.85
C ALA A 27 2.76 57.05 1.99
N TYR A 28 2.66 55.89 2.65
CA TYR A 28 3.46 55.56 3.80
C TYR A 28 4.21 54.26 3.55
N VAL A 29 5.51 54.23 3.87
CA VAL A 29 6.32 53.01 3.81
C VAL A 29 6.66 52.56 5.23
N LYS A 30 6.69 51.26 5.44
CA LYS A 30 7.13 50.68 6.71
C LYS A 30 8.61 50.99 6.97
N ARG A 31 8.95 51.35 8.22
CA ARG A 31 10.30 51.76 8.63
C ARG A 31 11.30 50.60 8.70
N ASP A 32 10.84 49.36 8.75
CA ASP A 32 11.69 48.17 8.82
C ASP A 32 12.20 47.74 7.42
N ALA A 33 12.96 46.65 7.35
CA ALA A 33 13.49 46.13 6.10
C ALA A 33 12.42 45.52 5.16
N SER A 34 11.14 45.53 5.56
CA SER A 34 10.05 45.03 4.72
C SER A 34 9.43 46.17 3.91
N GLU A 35 9.50 46.04 2.58
CA GLU A 35 8.84 46.94 1.64
C GLU A 35 7.33 46.70 1.74
N THR A 36 6.67 47.34 2.70
CA THR A 36 5.21 47.34 2.81
C THR A 36 4.73 48.78 2.80
N TRP A 37 3.76 49.04 1.93
CA TRP A 37 3.24 50.36 1.64
C TRP A 37 1.78 50.48 2.04
N ILE A 38 1.40 51.67 2.49
CA ILE A 38 0.01 52.11 2.63
C ILE A 38 -0.20 53.26 1.66
N PHE A 39 -1.12 53.11 0.72
CA PHE A 39 -1.44 54.18 -0.23
C PHE A 39 -2.90 54.15 -0.65
N PHE A 40 -3.38 55.27 -1.18
CA PHE A 40 -4.72 55.40 -1.73
C PHE A 40 -4.71 55.16 -3.23
N SER A 41 -5.70 54.45 -3.77
CA SER A 41 -5.91 54.46 -5.22
C SER A 41 -7.38 54.44 -5.62
N ALA A 42 -7.71 55.26 -6.62
CA ALA A 42 -9.01 55.27 -7.29
C ALA A 42 -9.04 54.41 -8.56
N LYS A 43 -7.89 53.90 -9.01
CA LYS A 43 -7.75 53.16 -10.28
C LYS A 43 -7.99 51.66 -10.15
N PHE A 44 -7.93 51.12 -8.93
CA PHE A 44 -8.08 49.70 -8.67
C PHE A 44 -9.36 49.43 -7.88
N GLY A 45 -10.09 48.36 -8.22
CA GLY A 45 -11.35 48.00 -7.55
C GLY A 45 -12.59 48.75 -8.06
N SER A 46 -13.72 48.56 -7.35
CA SER A 46 -15.03 49.15 -7.68
C SER A 46 -15.24 50.56 -7.12
N SER A 47 -14.42 50.97 -6.16
CA SER A 47 -14.49 52.27 -5.48
C SER A 47 -13.10 52.70 -4.99
N PRO A 48 -12.84 54.02 -4.86
CA PRO A 48 -11.58 54.52 -4.31
C PRO A 48 -11.39 54.05 -2.87
N CYS A 49 -10.20 53.54 -2.53
CA CYS A 49 -9.91 53.04 -1.18
C CYS A 49 -8.40 53.02 -0.89
N TRP A 50 -8.06 52.72 0.36
CA TRP A 50 -6.69 52.55 0.83
C TRP A 50 -6.23 51.10 0.68
N TYR A 51 -4.95 50.90 0.42
CA TYR A 51 -4.34 49.59 0.18
C TYR A 51 -3.10 49.39 1.04
N PHE A 52 -2.92 48.16 1.53
CA PHE A 52 -1.61 47.62 1.91
C PHE A 52 -1.03 46.83 0.74
N ALA A 53 0.19 47.12 0.33
CA ALA A 53 0.87 46.38 -0.75
C ALA A 53 2.36 46.23 -0.49
N LYS A 54 3.01 45.38 -1.28
CA LYS A 54 4.47 45.23 -1.25
C LYS A 54 5.19 46.42 -1.88
N ASP A 55 4.58 47.00 -2.91
CA ASP A 55 5.15 48.11 -3.67
C ASP A 55 4.06 49.09 -4.10
N LEU A 56 4.44 50.31 -4.44
CA LEU A 56 3.56 51.23 -5.16
C LEU A 56 3.24 50.67 -6.57
N PRO A 57 2.00 50.84 -7.08
CA PRO A 57 1.59 50.29 -8.36
C PRO A 57 2.44 50.82 -9.51
N LYS A 58 2.96 49.93 -10.36
CA LYS A 58 3.67 50.27 -11.60
C LYS A 58 2.90 49.70 -12.79
N ALA A 59 2.66 50.50 -13.82
CA ALA A 59 2.05 50.08 -15.10
C ALA A 59 0.69 49.36 -14.99
N GLY A 60 -0.18 49.73 -14.03
CA GLY A 60 -1.55 49.23 -13.96
C GLY A 60 -1.71 47.83 -13.34
N ALA A 61 -0.67 47.29 -12.71
CA ALA A 61 -0.76 46.07 -11.90
C ALA A 61 -0.66 46.41 -10.41
N LEU A 62 -1.47 45.75 -9.58
CA LEU A 62 -1.51 45.92 -8.13
C LEU A 62 -1.45 44.56 -7.43
N GLU A 63 -0.43 44.35 -6.61
CA GLU A 63 -0.35 43.24 -5.65
C GLU A 63 -0.60 43.75 -4.23
N SER A 64 -1.88 43.85 -3.85
CA SER A 64 -2.29 44.28 -2.52
C SER A 64 -2.52 43.10 -1.58
N PHE A 65 -2.06 43.23 -0.33
CA PHE A 65 -2.37 42.30 0.76
C PHE A 65 -3.77 42.54 1.34
N LEU A 66 -4.18 43.81 1.41
CA LEU A 66 -5.40 44.23 2.08
C LEU A 66 -5.88 45.57 1.50
N ARG A 67 -7.19 45.82 1.53
CA ARG A 67 -7.78 47.12 1.16
C ARG A 67 -8.85 47.57 2.16
N SER A 68 -9.05 48.87 2.31
CA SER A 68 -10.18 49.41 3.06
C SER A 68 -11.49 49.23 2.28
N SER A 69 -12.61 49.22 2.99
CA SER A 69 -13.95 49.12 2.37
C SER A 69 -14.50 50.46 1.89
N ASP A 70 -13.87 51.57 2.27
CA ASP A 70 -14.36 52.93 2.10
C ASP A 70 -13.28 53.92 1.63
N ASP A 71 -13.73 55.05 1.11
CA ASP A 71 -12.91 56.21 0.72
C ASP A 71 -12.79 57.19 1.90
N ALA A 72 -11.92 56.88 2.86
CA ALA A 72 -11.64 57.76 3.99
C ALA A 72 -10.51 58.76 3.66
N GLU A 73 -10.49 59.94 4.28
CA GLU A 73 -9.49 60.98 4.04
C GLU A 73 -8.04 60.54 4.37
N SER A 74 -7.88 59.57 5.28
CA SER A 74 -6.59 59.06 5.73
C SER A 74 -6.72 57.59 6.15
N PRO A 75 -5.62 56.81 6.14
CA PRO A 75 -5.71 55.36 6.34
C PRO A 75 -6.14 54.95 7.75
N HIS A 76 -5.94 55.81 8.76
CA HIS A 76 -6.37 55.55 10.14
C HIS A 76 -7.86 55.82 10.38
N LEU A 77 -8.52 56.56 9.47
CA LEU A 77 -9.96 56.77 9.47
C LEU A 77 -10.70 55.76 8.57
N ALA A 78 -9.96 54.96 7.80
CA ALA A 78 -10.51 53.97 6.89
C ALA A 78 -10.95 52.71 7.64
N VAL A 79 -12.00 52.07 7.13
CA VAL A 79 -12.54 50.81 7.66
C VAL A 79 -11.80 49.64 7.01
N TRP A 80 -11.07 48.88 7.81
CA TRP A 80 -10.28 47.72 7.35
C TRP A 80 -10.99 46.41 7.69
N PRO A 81 -10.98 45.42 6.78
CA PRO A 81 -11.70 44.16 6.96
C PRO A 81 -10.99 43.14 7.89
N GLN A 82 -9.76 43.44 8.33
CA GLN A 82 -8.99 42.63 9.29
C GLN A 82 -8.66 43.49 10.52
N ASP A 83 -8.23 42.86 11.61
CA ASP A 83 -7.79 43.49 12.87
C ASP A 83 -6.55 44.39 12.66
N VAL A 84 -6.76 45.54 12.02
CA VAL A 84 -5.76 46.58 11.76
C VAL A 84 -6.17 47.78 12.61
N THR A 85 -5.40 48.04 13.67
CA THR A 85 -5.66 49.14 14.58
C THR A 85 -4.53 50.16 14.51
N PHE A 86 -4.86 51.42 14.29
CA PHE A 86 -3.89 52.51 14.34
C PHE A 86 -3.79 53.04 15.76
N LEU A 87 -2.59 52.99 16.34
CA LEU A 87 -2.37 53.29 17.76
C LEU A 87 -1.74 54.68 17.96
N GLY A 88 -2.11 55.33 19.07
CA GLY A 88 -1.41 56.52 19.57
C GLY A 88 -0.02 56.19 20.14
N GLU A 89 0.76 57.22 20.46
CA GLU A 89 2.15 57.02 20.92
C GLU A 89 2.26 56.21 22.21
N GLU A 90 1.41 56.50 23.21
CA GLU A 90 1.42 55.81 24.50
C GLU A 90 0.99 54.34 24.40
N GLN A 91 0.00 54.05 23.56
CA GLN A 91 -0.51 52.68 23.32
C GLN A 91 0.52 51.81 22.62
N PHE A 92 1.26 52.38 21.66
CA PHE A 92 2.28 51.63 20.93
C PHE A 92 3.50 51.30 21.80
N SER A 93 3.89 52.19 22.70
CA SER A 93 4.98 51.94 23.67
C SER A 93 4.62 50.83 24.67
N GLN A 94 3.34 50.70 25.07
CA GLN A 94 2.88 49.59 25.91
C GLN A 94 2.93 48.24 25.16
N VAL A 95 2.53 48.20 23.88
CA VAL A 95 2.62 46.99 23.05
C VAL A 95 4.08 46.57 22.84
N GLN A 96 5.00 47.52 22.62
CA GLN A 96 6.43 47.23 22.48
C GLN A 96 7.08 46.77 23.79
N ALA A 97 6.66 47.30 24.95
CA ALA A 97 7.20 46.90 26.25
C ALA A 97 6.86 45.44 26.62
N MET A 98 5.68 44.95 26.22
CA MET A 98 5.27 43.55 26.40
C MET A 98 6.06 42.55 25.53
N GLU A 99 6.69 43.01 24.45
CA GLU A 99 7.41 42.15 23.49
C GLU A 99 8.93 42.08 23.73
N SER A 100 9.48 42.73 24.76
CA SER A 100 10.90 42.54 25.11
C SER A 100 11.16 41.08 25.52
N ALA A 101 11.96 40.39 24.70
CA ALA A 101 12.06 38.95 24.62
C ALA A 101 12.47 38.28 25.95
N CYS A 102 11.51 37.64 26.62
CA CYS A 102 11.81 36.69 27.68
C CYS A 102 12.45 35.43 27.08
N VAL A 103 13.67 35.07 27.52
CA VAL A 103 14.42 33.90 27.07
C VAL A 103 13.60 32.60 27.25
N ASP A 104 12.83 32.51 28.34
CA ASP A 104 11.96 31.37 28.63
C ASP A 104 10.75 31.29 27.68
N CYS A 105 10.21 32.43 27.23
CA CYS A 105 9.17 32.45 26.20
C CYS A 105 9.70 31.94 24.85
N LYS A 106 10.96 32.24 24.50
CA LYS A 106 11.55 31.77 23.24
C LYS A 106 11.68 30.24 23.21
N ALA A 107 12.15 29.64 24.30
CA ALA A 107 12.25 28.18 24.42
C ALA A 107 10.89 27.46 24.45
N LEU A 108 9.82 28.14 24.87
CA LEU A 108 8.44 27.65 24.82
C LEU A 108 7.79 27.85 23.44
N GLN A 109 8.12 28.95 22.75
CA GLN A 109 7.69 29.22 21.38
C GLN A 109 8.28 28.21 20.38
N ASP A 110 9.49 27.71 20.63
CA ASP A 110 10.08 26.59 19.88
C ASP A 110 9.25 25.28 19.98
N LEU A 111 8.41 25.15 21.02
CA LEU A 111 7.49 24.01 21.19
C LEU A 111 6.09 24.30 20.62
N ALA A 112 5.55 25.51 20.83
CA ALA A 112 4.35 26.03 20.19
C ALA A 112 4.33 27.57 20.26
N GLU A 113 4.09 28.24 19.12
CA GLU A 113 4.19 29.71 18.96
C GLU A 113 3.31 30.52 19.94
N GLU A 114 2.23 29.91 20.42
CA GLU A 114 1.24 30.51 21.32
C GLU A 114 1.61 30.41 22.82
N LEU A 115 2.62 29.62 23.20
CA LEU A 115 3.02 29.47 24.60
C LEU A 115 3.78 30.70 25.12
N ARG A 116 3.56 31.01 26.39
CA ARG A 116 4.21 32.10 27.14
C ARG A 116 4.64 31.58 28.51
N CYS A 117 5.72 32.13 29.07
CA CYS A 117 6.22 31.73 30.38
C CYS A 117 5.33 32.26 31.51
N ASN A 118 5.53 31.74 32.73
CA ASN A 118 4.77 32.11 33.93
C ASN A 118 4.75 33.62 34.22
N HIS A 119 5.83 34.34 33.85
CA HIS A 119 5.92 35.78 34.03
C HIS A 119 5.08 36.58 33.02
N CYS A 120 4.92 36.03 31.80
CA CYS A 120 4.19 36.68 30.71
C CYS A 120 2.71 36.24 30.63
N CYS A 121 2.36 35.09 31.23
CA CYS A 121 0.99 34.61 31.33
C CYS A 121 0.83 33.69 32.56
N PRO A 122 0.28 34.18 33.68
CA PRO A 122 0.08 33.36 34.90
C PRO A 122 -1.04 32.32 34.74
N GLU A 123 -1.96 32.49 33.79
CA GLU A 123 -3.07 31.55 33.55
C GLU A 123 -2.61 30.17 33.01
N THR A 124 -1.38 30.06 32.51
CA THR A 124 -0.82 28.83 31.94
C THR A 124 0.28 28.19 32.83
N GLU A 125 0.42 28.66 34.08
CA GLU A 125 1.50 28.27 35.00
C GLU A 125 1.63 26.74 35.17
N HIS A 126 0.51 26.05 35.39
CA HIS A 126 0.51 24.60 35.60
C HIS A 126 0.87 23.82 34.33
N ALA A 127 0.43 24.29 33.16
CA ALA A 127 0.71 23.64 31.88
C ALA A 127 2.20 23.75 31.50
N VAL A 128 2.81 24.92 31.72
CA VAL A 128 4.24 25.15 31.45
C VAL A 128 5.12 24.31 32.39
N LYS A 129 4.76 24.24 33.68
CA LYS A 129 5.46 23.38 34.66
C LYS A 129 5.28 21.90 34.36
N ALA A 130 4.11 21.46 33.91
CA ALA A 130 3.90 20.08 33.47
C ALA A 130 4.75 19.72 32.25
N LEU A 131 4.82 20.60 31.24
CA LEU A 131 5.62 20.35 30.04
C LEU A 131 7.13 20.26 30.34
N SER A 132 7.66 21.08 31.25
CA SER A 132 9.06 21.00 31.65
C SER A 132 9.38 19.69 32.37
N LEU A 133 8.47 19.20 33.21
CA LEU A 133 8.58 17.90 33.89
C LEU A 133 8.53 16.71 32.91
N LEU A 134 7.75 16.82 31.84
CA LEU A 134 7.57 15.75 30.84
C LEU A 134 8.65 15.74 29.74
N ARG A 135 9.32 16.87 29.50
CA ARG A 135 10.37 17.03 28.49
C ARG A 135 11.46 15.94 28.49
N PRO A 136 12.02 15.47 29.62
CA PRO A 136 13.04 14.43 29.61
C PRO A 136 12.48 13.02 29.34
N LEU A 137 11.16 12.83 29.38
CA LEU A 137 10.54 11.51 29.28
C LEU A 137 9.86 11.25 27.95
N VAL A 138 9.34 12.29 27.31
CA VAL A 138 8.44 12.16 26.18
C VAL A 138 9.18 12.57 24.91
N GLY A 139 8.96 11.83 23.81
CA GLY A 139 9.57 12.16 22.52
C GLY A 139 9.17 13.56 22.05
N SER A 140 10.01 14.19 21.22
CA SER A 140 9.79 15.57 20.74
C SER A 140 8.43 15.77 20.08
N SER A 141 7.94 14.77 19.32
CA SER A 141 6.63 14.81 18.66
C SER A 141 5.46 14.82 19.65
N ASP A 142 5.52 14.01 20.70
CA ASP A 142 4.47 13.90 21.71
C ASP A 142 4.49 15.14 22.62
N LEU A 143 5.68 15.69 22.91
CA LEU A 143 5.85 16.94 23.66
C LEU A 143 5.30 18.14 22.88
N GLN A 144 5.55 18.22 21.56
CA GLN A 144 4.97 19.25 20.69
C GLN A 144 3.45 19.13 20.60
N LEU A 145 2.90 17.91 20.58
CA LEU A 145 1.45 17.68 20.55
C LEU A 145 0.80 18.16 21.87
N LEU A 146 1.40 17.84 23.01
CA LEU A 146 0.96 18.34 24.32
C LEU A 146 1.08 19.87 24.43
N ALA A 147 2.17 20.45 23.91
CA ALA A 147 2.40 21.89 23.90
C ALA A 147 1.36 22.65 23.05
N LYS A 148 1.09 22.18 21.82
CA LYS A 148 0.02 22.73 20.96
C LYS A 148 -1.35 22.62 21.60
N ALA A 149 -1.60 21.49 22.27
CA ALA A 149 -2.88 21.26 22.92
C ALA A 149 -3.08 22.08 24.21
N ALA A 150 -2.00 22.50 24.86
CA ALA A 150 -2.03 23.45 25.98
C ALA A 150 -2.43 24.87 25.54
N ALA A 151 -1.96 25.27 24.35
CA ALA A 151 -2.23 26.58 23.77
C ALA A 151 -3.70 26.72 23.32
N MET A 152 -4.29 25.66 22.75
CA MET A 152 -5.71 25.64 22.40
C MET A 152 -6.62 25.74 23.65
N PRO A 153 -7.76 26.45 23.59
CA PRO A 153 -8.73 26.53 24.69
C PRO A 153 -9.52 25.23 24.94
N ALA A 154 -9.15 24.12 24.31
CA ALA A 154 -9.81 22.83 24.47
C ALA A 154 -9.58 22.27 25.89
N ALA A 155 -10.66 22.13 26.66
CA ALA A 155 -10.64 21.75 28.07
C ALA A 155 -9.95 20.40 28.35
N CYS A 156 -9.98 19.45 27.42
CA CYS A 156 -9.47 18.08 27.64
C CYS A 156 -7.94 17.99 27.74
N CYS A 157 -7.20 18.79 26.97
CA CYS A 157 -5.73 18.72 26.95
C CYS A 157 -5.09 19.52 28.08
N ARG A 158 -5.68 20.67 28.43
CA ARG A 158 -5.30 21.40 29.66
C ARG A 158 -5.52 20.54 30.90
N HIS A 159 -6.64 19.80 30.96
CA HIS A 159 -6.92 18.89 32.07
C HIS A 159 -5.86 17.79 32.26
N ILE A 160 -5.27 17.27 31.17
CA ILE A 160 -4.20 16.26 31.25
C ILE A 160 -2.93 16.86 31.86
N LEU A 161 -2.55 18.07 31.44
CA LEU A 161 -1.37 18.76 31.97
C LEU A 161 -1.58 19.22 33.41
N GLU A 162 -2.77 19.71 33.75
CA GLU A 162 -3.18 20.03 35.11
C GLU A 162 -3.07 18.82 36.03
N LYS A 163 -3.61 17.66 35.60
CA LYS A 163 -3.51 16.39 36.32
C LYS A 163 -2.06 15.93 36.50
N ALA A 164 -1.23 16.05 35.47
CA ALA A 164 0.18 15.71 35.57
C ALA A 164 0.90 16.61 36.58
N TYR A 165 0.63 17.91 36.56
CA TYR A 165 1.20 18.85 37.54
C TYR A 165 0.75 18.55 38.98
N GLN A 166 -0.56 18.34 39.19
CA GLN A 166 -1.11 18.00 40.51
C GLN A 166 -0.56 16.67 41.04
N ALA A 167 -0.44 15.65 40.18
CA ALA A 167 0.10 14.34 40.54
C ALA A 167 1.60 14.42 40.91
N SER A 168 2.37 15.30 40.24
CA SER A 168 3.77 15.56 40.60
C SER A 168 3.91 16.23 41.97
N SER A 169 2.96 17.11 42.33
CA SER A 169 2.95 17.83 43.61
C SER A 169 2.48 16.96 44.78
N SER A 170 1.64 15.96 44.51
CA SER A 170 1.03 15.07 45.52
C SER A 170 1.72 13.71 45.66
N SER A 171 2.81 13.45 44.92
CA SER A 171 3.48 12.14 44.86
C SER A 171 2.52 10.98 44.52
N SER A 172 1.54 11.23 43.65
CA SER A 172 0.59 10.20 43.22
C SER A 172 1.29 9.12 42.40
N SER A 173 0.99 7.87 42.71
CA SER A 173 1.48 6.70 41.98
C SER A 173 0.54 6.24 40.86
N GLU A 174 -0.59 6.95 40.66
CA GLU A 174 -1.56 6.65 39.62
C GLU A 174 -1.01 6.98 38.22
N PRO A 175 -1.07 6.04 37.26
CA PRO A 175 -0.60 6.29 35.90
C PRO A 175 -1.50 7.28 35.15
N ILE A 176 -0.88 8.24 34.46
CA ILE A 176 -1.59 9.24 33.66
C ILE A 176 -1.31 9.00 32.17
N PHE A 177 -2.37 8.78 31.39
CA PHE A 177 -2.27 8.72 29.93
C PHE A 177 -2.09 10.12 29.33
N LEU A 178 -0.91 10.36 28.76
CA LEU A 178 -0.57 11.56 27.98
C LEU A 178 -1.08 11.47 26.54
N ARG A 179 -1.13 10.25 25.99
CA ARG A 179 -1.70 9.97 24.66
C ARG A 179 -2.71 8.83 24.78
N GLN A 180 -3.94 9.12 24.41
CA GLN A 180 -5.03 8.16 24.30
C GLN A 180 -5.04 7.56 22.87
N PRO A 181 -5.49 6.31 22.71
CA PRO A 181 -5.83 5.81 21.38
C PRO A 181 -7.01 6.61 20.80
N PRO A 182 -7.17 6.64 19.47
CA PRO A 182 -8.31 7.31 18.84
C PRO A 182 -9.63 6.68 19.32
N SER A 183 -10.72 7.44 19.34
CA SER A 183 -12.05 6.91 19.75
C SER A 183 -12.61 5.91 18.74
N CYS A 184 -12.24 6.07 17.46
CA CYS A 184 -12.59 5.16 16.38
C CYS A 184 -11.41 5.04 15.39
N LEU A 185 -11.15 3.83 14.92
CA LEU A 185 -10.15 3.54 13.89
C LEU A 185 -10.79 2.70 12.80
N GLU A 186 -10.84 3.25 11.58
CA GLU A 186 -11.26 2.51 10.40
C GLU A 186 -10.02 1.97 9.67
N ILE A 187 -9.96 0.65 9.47
CA ILE A 187 -8.83 -0.03 8.83
C ILE A 187 -9.26 -0.72 7.55
N GLY A 188 -8.42 -0.59 6.51
CA GLY A 188 -8.59 -1.30 5.25
C GLY A 188 -8.09 -2.75 5.31
N ALA A 189 -7.61 -3.26 4.17
CA ALA A 189 -6.97 -4.58 4.10
C ALA A 189 -5.52 -4.63 4.64
N GLY A 190 -4.98 -3.49 5.08
CA GLY A 190 -3.60 -3.36 5.58
C GLY A 190 -3.49 -3.50 7.10
N THR A 191 -2.37 -3.04 7.63
CA THR A 191 -2.13 -2.96 9.08
C THR A 191 -2.35 -1.55 9.59
N ALA A 192 -2.81 -1.43 10.83
CA ALA A 192 -2.85 -0.16 11.56
C ALA A 192 -2.25 -0.36 12.94
N SER A 193 -1.86 0.73 13.60
CA SER A 193 -1.36 0.66 14.96
C SER A 193 -2.13 1.56 15.91
N LEU A 194 -2.63 0.96 16.98
CA LEU A 194 -3.15 1.66 18.14
C LEU A 194 -1.98 2.04 19.04
N THR A 195 -1.90 3.31 19.41
CA THR A 195 -0.82 3.81 20.26
C THR A 195 -1.39 4.55 21.46
N CYS A 196 -0.76 4.35 22.61
CA CYS A 196 -1.00 5.12 23.81
C CYS A 196 0.34 5.52 24.44
N LEU A 197 0.29 6.40 25.43
CA LEU A 197 1.46 6.80 26.22
C LEU A 197 0.99 7.16 27.63
N ALA A 198 1.56 6.53 28.65
CA ALA A 198 1.31 6.82 30.05
C ALA A 198 2.61 7.03 30.85
N VAL A 199 2.52 7.87 31.88
CA VAL A 199 3.62 8.21 32.80
C VAL A 199 3.20 7.99 34.25
N SER A 200 4.18 7.72 35.11
CA SER A 200 4.02 7.75 36.57
C SER A 200 4.96 8.80 37.17
N LEU A 201 4.47 9.54 38.17
CA LEU A 201 5.14 10.72 38.73
C LEU A 201 5.61 10.52 40.17
N GLN A 202 5.68 9.28 40.65
CA GLN A 202 6.10 8.96 42.02
C GLN A 202 7.63 9.15 42.21
N GLY A 203 8.02 10.20 42.94
CA GLY A 203 9.42 10.48 43.34
C GLY A 203 10.32 10.93 42.18
N THR A 204 10.59 10.03 41.23
CA THR A 204 11.21 10.36 39.93
C THR A 204 10.21 10.06 38.83
N VAL A 205 9.88 11.08 38.04
CA VAL A 205 9.01 11.00 36.86
C VAL A 205 9.61 9.94 35.91
N ARG A 206 8.86 8.87 35.57
CA ARG A 206 9.34 7.78 34.69
C ARG A 206 8.29 7.40 33.64
N LEU A 207 8.78 7.07 32.44
CA LEU A 207 7.98 6.36 31.44
C LEU A 207 7.67 4.95 31.93
N LEU A 208 6.44 4.51 31.72
CA LEU A 208 6.03 3.12 31.92
C LEU A 208 6.44 2.28 30.71
N ALA A 209 7.73 2.23 30.38
CA ALA A 209 8.19 1.56 29.17
C ALA A 209 8.26 0.03 29.37
N GLY A 210 7.27 -0.71 28.83
CA GLY A 210 7.46 -2.08 28.33
C GLY A 210 7.01 -3.27 29.20
N GLU A 211 6.73 -3.11 30.50
CA GLU A 211 6.30 -4.22 31.38
C GLU A 211 4.93 -3.99 32.07
N SER A 212 4.26 -2.89 31.75
CA SER A 212 3.10 -2.38 32.51
C SER A 212 1.84 -2.12 31.68
N TYR A 213 1.92 -2.21 30.36
CA TYR A 213 0.75 -2.11 29.51
C TYR A 213 0.11 -3.47 29.31
N GLN A 214 -1.20 -3.50 29.18
CA GLN A 214 -1.93 -4.66 28.69
C GLN A 214 -3.08 -4.17 27.81
N TRP A 215 -3.10 -4.58 26.55
CA TRP A 215 -4.25 -4.33 25.69
C TRP A 215 -5.33 -5.38 25.88
N PHE A 216 -6.58 -4.93 25.79
CA PHE A 216 -7.78 -5.74 25.84
C PHE A 216 -8.58 -5.51 24.56
N LYS A 217 -9.20 -6.58 24.06
CA LYS A 217 -10.20 -6.55 23.01
C LYS A 217 -11.51 -7.06 23.59
N ASP A 218 -12.55 -6.24 23.58
CA ASP A 218 -13.86 -6.58 24.12
C ASP A 218 -13.77 -7.10 25.58
N ALA A 219 -12.94 -6.42 26.39
CA ALA A 219 -12.58 -6.79 27.77
C ALA A 219 -11.75 -8.08 27.96
N VAL A 220 -11.34 -8.75 26.88
CA VAL A 220 -10.46 -9.93 26.91
C VAL A 220 -9.00 -9.51 26.71
N PRO A 221 -8.06 -9.92 27.58
CA PRO A 221 -6.65 -9.55 27.45
C PRO A 221 -6.03 -10.20 26.20
N LEU A 222 -5.30 -9.39 25.42
CA LEU A 222 -4.56 -9.85 24.24
C LEU A 222 -3.18 -10.38 24.63
N HIS A 223 -2.87 -11.60 24.18
CA HIS A 223 -1.60 -12.23 24.48
C HIS A 223 -0.42 -11.47 23.82
N ARG A 224 0.65 -11.20 24.59
CA ARG A 224 1.87 -10.49 24.13
C ARG A 224 1.61 -9.02 23.72
N ALA A 225 0.47 -8.46 24.12
CA ALA A 225 0.13 -7.07 23.88
C ALA A 225 0.51 -6.19 25.08
N GLU A 226 1.77 -6.25 25.48
CA GLU A 226 2.29 -5.59 26.69
C GLU A 226 3.05 -4.28 26.39
N ARG A 227 2.87 -3.77 25.17
CA ARG A 227 3.56 -2.58 24.65
C ARG A 227 2.59 -1.42 24.48
N PRO A 228 3.08 -0.16 24.54
CA PRO A 228 2.26 1.03 24.29
C PRO A 228 1.73 1.12 22.84
N ARG A 229 2.25 0.29 21.93
CA ARG A 229 1.81 0.17 20.54
C ARG A 229 1.32 -1.25 20.26
N LEU A 230 0.07 -1.35 19.79
CA LEU A 230 -0.54 -2.59 19.30
C LEU A 230 -0.71 -2.49 17.78
N VAL A 231 -0.27 -3.50 17.03
CA VAL A 231 -0.45 -3.59 15.57
C VAL A 231 -1.57 -4.58 15.27
N VAL A 232 -2.52 -4.16 14.45
CA VAL A 232 -3.71 -4.92 14.05
C VAL A 232 -3.71 -5.09 12.54
N SER A 233 -4.15 -6.26 12.06
CA SER A 233 -4.01 -6.70 10.66
C SER A 233 -5.29 -6.56 9.84
N GLY A 234 -6.30 -5.87 10.38
CA GLY A 234 -7.54 -5.56 9.68
C GLY A 234 -8.34 -6.79 9.30
N THR A 235 -8.28 -7.87 10.08
CA THR A 235 -9.11 -9.05 9.88
C THR A 235 -10.50 -8.87 10.50
N PRO A 236 -11.55 -9.60 10.05
CA PRO A 236 -12.87 -9.51 10.66
C PRO A 236 -12.89 -9.85 12.15
N GLY A 237 -11.97 -10.73 12.59
CA GLY A 237 -11.80 -11.05 14.00
C GLY A 237 -11.17 -9.92 14.82
N ASP A 238 -10.57 -8.91 14.17
CA ASP A 238 -9.96 -7.76 14.81
C ASP A 238 -10.98 -6.66 15.12
N GLU A 239 -12.18 -6.66 14.53
CA GLU A 239 -13.24 -5.69 14.88
C GLU A 239 -13.65 -5.83 16.35
N GLY A 240 -13.81 -4.71 17.03
CA GLY A 240 -14.13 -4.70 18.46
C GLY A 240 -13.69 -3.41 19.16
N VAL A 241 -13.88 -3.39 20.48
CA VAL A 241 -13.48 -2.28 21.33
C VAL A 241 -12.14 -2.60 21.98
N TYR A 242 -11.16 -1.74 21.75
CA TYR A 242 -9.81 -1.86 22.29
C TYR A 242 -9.61 -0.89 23.44
N THR A 243 -9.09 -1.39 24.55
CA THR A 243 -8.70 -0.59 25.72
C THR A 243 -7.32 -1.02 26.17
N CYS A 244 -6.49 -0.07 26.59
CA CYS A 244 -5.17 -0.34 27.14
C CYS A 244 -5.16 -0.01 28.62
N THR A 245 -4.70 -0.92 29.47
CA THR A 245 -4.49 -0.66 30.89
C THR A 245 -3.02 -0.45 31.14
N ALA A 246 -2.67 0.66 31.78
CA ALA A 246 -1.32 0.95 32.28
C ALA A 246 -1.29 0.71 33.79
N THR A 247 -0.30 -0.05 34.26
CA THR A 247 -0.19 -0.48 35.65
C THR A 247 1.12 -0.01 36.26
N THR A 248 1.06 0.63 37.43
CA THR A 248 2.22 0.93 38.27
C THR A 248 2.30 -0.09 39.41
N SER A 249 3.32 -0.01 40.27
CA SER A 249 3.46 -0.88 41.44
C SER A 249 2.30 -0.81 42.44
N SER A 250 1.40 0.17 42.32
CA SER A 250 0.33 0.43 43.28
C SER A 250 -1.03 0.82 42.68
N ALA A 251 -1.12 1.10 41.38
CA ALA A 251 -2.37 1.52 40.74
C ALA A 251 -2.45 1.06 39.28
N ALA A 252 -3.66 0.86 38.76
CA ALA A 252 -3.92 0.55 37.35
C ALA A 252 -4.99 1.50 36.79
N VAL A 253 -4.74 2.06 35.62
CA VAL A 253 -5.69 2.96 34.92
C VAL A 253 -5.87 2.48 33.49
N SER A 254 -7.10 2.55 33.00
CA SER A 254 -7.44 2.18 31.62
C SER A 254 -7.57 3.41 30.71
N SER A 255 -7.17 3.25 29.46
CA SER A 255 -7.32 4.24 28.39
C SER A 255 -8.78 4.41 28.00
N SER A 256 -9.07 5.46 27.23
CA SER A 256 -10.36 5.56 26.54
C SER A 256 -10.54 4.39 25.57
N PRO A 257 -11.78 3.91 25.37
CA PRO A 257 -12.07 2.85 24.41
C PRO A 257 -11.88 3.34 22.97
N CYS A 258 -11.23 2.52 22.16
CA CYS A 258 -11.09 2.70 20.72
C CYS A 258 -11.94 1.66 19.99
N MET A 259 -12.93 2.10 19.22
CA MET A 259 -13.70 1.20 18.36
C MET A 259 -12.97 0.96 17.03
N LEU A 260 -12.54 -0.28 16.78
CA LEU A 260 -11.94 -0.67 15.51
C LEU A 260 -13.01 -1.23 14.58
N ARG A 261 -13.08 -0.68 13.37
CA ARG A 261 -13.99 -1.12 12.31
C ARG A 261 -13.22 -1.36 11.01
N LEU A 262 -13.60 -2.37 10.25
CA LEU A 262 -13.11 -2.50 8.87
C LEU A 262 -13.87 -1.56 7.95
N SER A 263 -13.17 -1.03 6.96
CA SER A 263 -13.81 -0.22 5.93
C SER A 263 -14.78 -1.05 5.08
N GLN A 264 -15.81 -0.41 4.54
CA GLN A 264 -16.73 -1.08 3.61
C GLN A 264 -15.98 -1.68 2.42
N ALA A 265 -14.96 -0.97 1.91
CA ALA A 265 -14.09 -1.46 0.84
C ALA A 265 -13.33 -2.74 1.23
N ALA A 266 -12.84 -2.83 2.47
CA ALA A 266 -12.18 -4.04 2.95
C ALA A 266 -13.16 -5.23 3.06
N HIS A 267 -14.40 -4.98 3.49
CA HIS A 267 -15.46 -5.99 3.52
C HIS A 267 -15.83 -6.47 2.11
N THR A 268 -15.98 -5.56 1.13
CA THR A 268 -16.35 -5.92 -0.24
C THR A 268 -15.26 -6.70 -0.95
N SER A 269 -14.01 -6.23 -0.93
CA SER A 269 -12.89 -6.91 -1.60
C SER A 269 -12.68 -8.33 -1.06
N ARG A 270 -12.82 -8.53 0.26
CA ARG A 270 -12.70 -9.87 0.86
C ARG A 270 -13.88 -10.77 0.52
N ARG A 271 -15.11 -10.25 0.48
CA ARG A 271 -16.29 -11.02 0.04
C ARG A 271 -16.14 -11.46 -1.41
N GLU A 272 -15.63 -10.59 -2.28
CA GLU A 272 -15.35 -10.91 -3.68
C GLU A 272 -14.27 -11.98 -3.82
N GLU A 273 -13.20 -11.90 -3.03
CA GLU A 273 -12.14 -12.91 -3.03
C GLU A 273 -12.65 -14.27 -2.50
N ALA A 274 -13.42 -14.26 -1.40
CA ALA A 274 -14.06 -15.48 -0.88
C ALA A 274 -15.03 -16.09 -1.90
N ALA A 275 -15.83 -15.27 -2.58
CA ALA A 275 -16.71 -15.71 -3.65
C ALA A 275 -15.92 -16.27 -4.84
N ARG A 276 -14.80 -15.64 -5.21
CA ARG A 276 -13.90 -16.11 -6.28
C ARG A 276 -13.30 -17.48 -5.93
N ARG A 277 -12.80 -17.65 -4.69
CA ARG A 277 -12.30 -18.95 -4.21
C ARG A 277 -13.41 -20.02 -4.22
N ALA A 278 -14.61 -19.68 -3.75
CA ALA A 278 -15.74 -20.60 -3.72
C ALA A 278 -16.19 -21.04 -5.12
N ARG A 279 -16.13 -20.16 -6.13
CA ARG A 279 -16.46 -20.49 -7.52
C ARG A 279 -15.58 -21.59 -8.10
N VAL A 280 -14.30 -21.67 -7.69
CA VAL A 280 -13.38 -22.73 -8.14
C VAL A 280 -13.51 -23.99 -7.28
N GLN A 281 -13.53 -23.83 -5.95
CA GLN A 281 -13.54 -24.97 -5.02
C GLN A 281 -14.86 -25.75 -5.01
N SER A 282 -15.99 -25.07 -5.23
CA SER A 282 -17.31 -25.71 -5.22
C SER A 282 -17.47 -26.74 -6.35
N PRO A 283 -17.21 -26.41 -7.63
CA PRO A 283 -17.23 -27.40 -8.70
C PRO A 283 -16.20 -28.52 -8.51
N MET A 284 -14.99 -28.23 -8.01
CA MET A 284 -14.00 -29.28 -7.70
C MET A 284 -14.52 -30.27 -6.65
N ARG A 285 -15.11 -29.77 -5.55
CA ARG A 285 -15.69 -30.63 -4.52
C ARG A 285 -16.85 -31.47 -5.07
N ARG A 286 -17.71 -30.87 -5.89
CA ARG A 286 -18.80 -31.60 -6.58
C ARG A 286 -18.24 -32.65 -7.54
N ALA A 287 -17.17 -32.35 -8.27
CA ALA A 287 -16.50 -33.30 -9.16
C ALA A 287 -15.97 -34.51 -8.39
N MET A 288 -15.32 -34.30 -7.25
CA MET A 288 -14.86 -35.40 -6.39
C MET A 288 -16.02 -36.28 -5.91
N GLY A 289 -17.17 -35.68 -5.54
CA GLY A 289 -18.37 -36.44 -5.21
C GLY A 289 -18.90 -37.25 -6.41
N ALA A 290 -18.91 -36.68 -7.61
CA ALA A 290 -19.30 -37.39 -8.83
C ALA A 290 -18.34 -38.56 -9.15
N VAL A 291 -17.03 -38.40 -8.92
CA VAL A 291 -16.04 -39.50 -9.05
C VAL A 291 -16.36 -40.65 -8.10
N GLN A 292 -16.69 -40.35 -6.83
CA GLN A 292 -17.07 -41.38 -5.85
C GLN A 292 -18.33 -42.16 -6.26
N LEU A 293 -19.24 -41.51 -6.99
CA LEU A 293 -20.45 -42.12 -7.54
C LEU A 293 -20.23 -42.82 -8.89
N GLY A 294 -19.00 -42.86 -9.41
CA GLY A 294 -18.67 -43.42 -10.72
C GLY A 294 -19.13 -42.57 -11.92
N GLN A 295 -19.60 -41.35 -11.68
CA GLN A 295 -20.11 -40.43 -12.69
C GLN A 295 -18.97 -39.61 -13.32
N LEU A 296 -18.03 -40.31 -13.97
CA LEU A 296 -16.78 -39.71 -14.46
C LEU A 296 -17.01 -38.60 -15.49
N SER A 297 -18.00 -38.75 -16.38
CA SER A 297 -18.32 -37.74 -17.39
C SER A 297 -18.86 -36.44 -16.78
N GLU A 298 -19.65 -36.54 -15.71
CA GLU A 298 -20.15 -35.38 -14.98
C GLU A 298 -19.02 -34.70 -14.19
N ALA A 299 -18.12 -35.48 -13.58
CA ALA A 299 -16.94 -34.95 -12.91
C ALA A 299 -16.06 -34.12 -13.86
N VAL A 300 -15.84 -34.58 -15.10
CA VAL A 300 -15.08 -33.82 -16.13
C VAL A 300 -15.75 -32.49 -16.48
N LYS A 301 -17.09 -32.45 -16.57
CA LYS A 301 -17.82 -31.19 -16.80
C LYS A 301 -17.65 -30.21 -15.64
N LEU A 302 -17.80 -30.68 -14.41
CA LEU A 302 -17.61 -29.88 -13.20
C LEU A 302 -16.18 -29.34 -13.07
N LEU A 303 -15.18 -30.12 -13.44
CA LEU A 303 -13.79 -29.64 -13.48
C LEU A 303 -13.58 -28.60 -14.59
N SER A 304 -14.25 -28.74 -15.73
CA SER A 304 -14.20 -27.74 -16.80
C SER A 304 -14.81 -26.40 -16.35
N GLU A 305 -15.91 -26.43 -15.59
CA GLU A 305 -16.48 -25.26 -14.93
C GLU A 305 -15.47 -24.63 -13.94
N ALA A 306 -14.81 -25.46 -13.11
CA ALA A 306 -13.79 -24.99 -12.18
C ALA A 306 -12.65 -24.23 -12.88
N ILE A 307 -12.12 -24.81 -13.97
CA ILE A 307 -11.02 -24.24 -14.76
C ILE A 307 -11.43 -22.89 -15.37
N LEU A 308 -12.64 -22.80 -15.94
CA LEU A 308 -13.16 -21.55 -16.50
C LEU A 308 -13.40 -20.47 -15.44
N SER A 309 -13.77 -20.86 -14.23
CA SER A 309 -14.00 -19.94 -13.12
C SER A 309 -12.72 -19.46 -12.43
N ALA A 310 -11.58 -20.14 -12.67
CA ALA A 310 -10.31 -19.81 -12.05
C ALA A 310 -9.69 -18.56 -12.71
N SER A 311 -9.55 -17.47 -11.93
CA SER A 311 -8.83 -16.26 -12.35
C SER A 311 -7.34 -16.52 -12.57
N ALA A 312 -6.67 -15.70 -13.40
CA ALA A 312 -5.21 -15.76 -13.62
C ALA A 312 -4.40 -15.86 -12.32
N GLU A 313 -4.84 -15.17 -11.27
CA GLU A 313 -4.19 -15.13 -9.96
C GLU A 313 -4.24 -16.44 -9.15
N ASN A 314 -5.03 -17.44 -9.57
CA ASN A 314 -5.16 -18.72 -8.85
C ASN A 314 -4.65 -19.88 -9.72
N GLU A 315 -3.39 -19.78 -10.13
CA GLU A 315 -2.71 -20.77 -10.98
C GLU A 315 -2.69 -22.15 -10.33
N ALA A 316 -2.50 -22.21 -9.00
CA ALA A 316 -2.44 -23.47 -8.27
C ALA A 316 -3.76 -24.25 -8.32
N ALA A 317 -4.89 -23.62 -8.03
CA ALA A 317 -6.19 -24.30 -8.10
C ALA A 317 -6.53 -24.71 -9.55
N ARG A 318 -6.10 -23.90 -10.54
CA ARG A 318 -6.31 -24.23 -11.95
C ARG A 318 -5.47 -25.43 -12.38
N ALA A 319 -4.19 -25.48 -11.99
CA ALA A 319 -3.30 -26.60 -12.26
C ALA A 319 -3.82 -27.89 -11.64
N GLU A 320 -4.32 -27.84 -10.39
CA GLU A 320 -4.95 -28.98 -9.74
C GLU A 320 -6.21 -29.45 -10.46
N ALA A 321 -7.08 -28.54 -10.89
CA ALA A 321 -8.30 -28.89 -11.63
C ALA A 321 -7.99 -29.52 -13.01
N LEU A 322 -6.97 -28.99 -13.73
CA LEU A 322 -6.47 -29.57 -14.98
C LEU A 322 -5.88 -30.96 -14.76
N CYS A 323 -5.06 -31.14 -13.73
CA CYS A 323 -4.47 -32.43 -13.36
C CYS A 323 -5.56 -33.47 -13.06
N LEU A 324 -6.55 -33.13 -12.23
CA LEU A 324 -7.68 -34.00 -11.93
C LEU A 324 -8.48 -34.35 -13.19
N ARG A 325 -8.69 -33.37 -14.10
CA ARG A 325 -9.45 -33.61 -15.33
C ARG A 325 -8.68 -34.54 -16.27
N SER A 326 -7.36 -34.38 -16.36
CA SER A 326 -6.48 -35.27 -17.13
C SER A 326 -6.56 -36.71 -16.66
N GLU A 327 -6.46 -36.96 -15.34
CA GLU A 327 -6.58 -38.30 -14.77
C GLU A 327 -7.94 -38.96 -15.07
N LEU A 328 -9.03 -38.20 -14.98
CA LEU A 328 -10.36 -38.71 -15.32
C LEU A 328 -10.52 -38.97 -16.82
N ARG A 329 -9.92 -38.14 -17.67
CA ARG A 329 -9.89 -38.34 -19.12
C ARG A 329 -9.08 -39.57 -19.51
N ASN A 330 -8.00 -39.87 -18.79
CA ASN A 330 -7.33 -41.16 -18.92
C ASN A 330 -8.30 -42.31 -18.60
N GLN A 331 -9.02 -42.26 -17.48
CA GLN A 331 -10.00 -43.33 -17.17
C GLN A 331 -11.10 -43.49 -18.23
N LEU A 332 -11.44 -42.41 -18.95
CA LEU A 332 -12.43 -42.38 -20.04
C LEU A 332 -11.86 -42.70 -21.43
N CYS A 333 -10.57 -43.06 -21.52
CA CYS A 333 -9.86 -43.30 -22.77
C CYS A 333 -9.78 -42.09 -23.72
N GLN A 334 -9.86 -40.88 -23.20
CA GLN A 334 -9.73 -39.62 -23.94
C GLN A 334 -8.26 -39.13 -23.91
N TRP A 335 -7.37 -39.95 -24.45
CA TRP A 335 -5.92 -39.83 -24.25
C TRP A 335 -5.32 -38.52 -24.78
N GLN A 336 -5.76 -38.04 -25.95
CA GLN A 336 -5.26 -36.78 -26.50
C GLN A 336 -5.61 -35.59 -25.61
N ASP A 337 -6.86 -35.52 -25.13
CA ASP A 337 -7.33 -34.46 -24.25
C ASP A 337 -6.68 -34.53 -22.86
N ALA A 338 -6.47 -35.75 -22.34
CA ALA A 338 -5.75 -35.97 -21.09
C ALA A 338 -4.30 -35.49 -21.17
N PHE A 339 -3.61 -35.79 -22.28
CA PHE A 339 -2.24 -35.34 -22.52
C PHE A 339 -2.15 -33.81 -22.61
N ALA A 340 -3.12 -33.17 -23.28
CA ALA A 340 -3.21 -31.71 -23.36
C ALA A 340 -3.42 -31.07 -21.98
N ASP A 341 -4.40 -31.56 -21.20
CA ASP A 341 -4.68 -31.07 -19.85
C ASP A 341 -3.46 -31.22 -18.91
N ALA A 342 -2.75 -32.33 -19.01
CA ALA A 342 -1.55 -32.55 -18.20
C ALA A 342 -0.42 -31.58 -18.58
N ASN A 343 -0.23 -31.30 -19.87
CA ASN A 343 0.72 -30.28 -20.30
C ASN A 343 0.34 -28.88 -19.81
N ASP A 344 -0.94 -28.51 -19.89
CA ASP A 344 -1.43 -27.23 -19.38
C ASP A 344 -1.25 -27.11 -17.86
N ALA A 345 -1.47 -28.20 -17.11
CA ALA A 345 -1.21 -28.24 -15.67
C ALA A 345 0.29 -28.04 -15.35
N LEU A 346 1.17 -28.69 -16.13
CA LEU A 346 2.62 -28.59 -15.96
C LEU A 346 3.20 -27.24 -16.40
N ALA A 347 2.55 -26.55 -17.33
CA ALA A 347 2.90 -25.18 -17.69
C ALA A 347 2.68 -24.20 -16.53
N LEU A 348 1.70 -24.49 -15.65
CA LEU A 348 1.42 -23.71 -14.45
C LEU A 348 2.29 -24.15 -13.27
N ILE A 349 2.34 -25.46 -13.00
CA ILE A 349 3.13 -26.03 -11.89
C ILE A 349 3.98 -27.20 -12.40
N PRO A 350 5.25 -26.96 -12.77
CA PRO A 350 6.14 -28.01 -13.26
C PRO A 350 6.47 -29.11 -12.25
N SER A 351 6.32 -28.83 -10.96
CA SER A 351 6.62 -29.76 -9.85
C SER A 351 5.45 -30.67 -9.47
N LEU A 352 4.34 -30.64 -10.22
CA LEU A 352 3.14 -31.43 -9.91
C LEU A 352 3.33 -32.89 -10.36
N ALA A 353 3.81 -33.75 -9.46
CA ALA A 353 4.11 -35.17 -9.74
C ALA A 353 2.94 -35.92 -10.38
N ARG A 354 1.71 -35.67 -9.92
CA ARG A 354 0.49 -36.27 -10.47
C ARG A 354 0.24 -35.88 -11.93
N ALA A 355 0.55 -34.65 -12.33
CA ALA A 355 0.39 -34.20 -13.71
C ALA A 355 1.41 -34.86 -14.64
N HIS A 356 2.64 -35.08 -14.17
CA HIS A 356 3.64 -35.89 -14.90
C HIS A 356 3.17 -37.34 -15.06
N ALA A 357 2.62 -37.95 -14.01
CA ALA A 357 2.05 -39.29 -14.10
C ALA A 357 0.88 -39.37 -15.09
N ALA A 358 -0.07 -38.43 -15.02
CA ALA A 358 -1.21 -38.38 -15.93
C ALA A 358 -0.78 -38.16 -17.40
N ARG A 359 0.23 -37.31 -17.63
CA ARG A 359 0.86 -37.13 -18.95
C ARG A 359 1.52 -38.42 -19.44
N GLY A 360 2.26 -39.10 -18.57
CA GLY A 360 2.95 -40.36 -18.89
C GLY A 360 1.98 -41.48 -19.25
N GLU A 361 0.87 -41.60 -18.53
CA GLU A 361 -0.20 -42.55 -18.82
C GLU A 361 -0.86 -42.25 -20.17
N ALA A 362 -1.23 -40.99 -20.42
CA ALA A 362 -1.83 -40.59 -21.70
C ALA A 362 -0.87 -40.84 -22.87
N ALA A 363 0.42 -40.50 -22.71
CA ALA A 363 1.47 -40.72 -23.71
C ALA A 363 1.67 -42.20 -24.02
N GLU A 364 1.64 -43.07 -23.00
CA GLU A 364 1.74 -44.52 -23.17
C GLU A 364 0.61 -45.05 -24.07
N GLN A 365 -0.64 -44.62 -23.83
CA GLN A 365 -1.80 -45.02 -24.62
C GLN A 365 -1.77 -44.47 -26.06
N LEU A 366 -1.13 -43.32 -26.26
CA LEU A 366 -0.92 -42.72 -27.58
C LEU A 366 0.26 -43.35 -28.35
N GLY A 367 1.10 -44.16 -27.68
CA GLY A 367 2.31 -44.73 -28.26
C GLY A 367 3.52 -43.77 -28.28
N PHE A 368 3.43 -42.63 -27.60
CA PHE A 368 4.53 -41.68 -27.40
C PHE A 368 5.44 -42.16 -26.27
N LEU A 369 6.13 -43.29 -26.53
CA LEU A 369 6.84 -44.04 -25.50
C LEU A 369 8.02 -43.26 -24.89
N ALA A 370 8.68 -42.39 -25.65
CA ALA A 370 9.80 -41.58 -25.14
C ALA A 370 9.32 -40.51 -24.16
N GLU A 371 8.26 -39.80 -24.53
CA GLU A 371 7.57 -38.83 -23.69
C GLU A 371 6.97 -39.49 -22.46
N ALA A 372 6.40 -40.70 -22.61
CA ALA A 372 5.87 -41.48 -21.51
C ALA A 372 6.99 -41.83 -20.50
N ALA A 373 8.11 -42.39 -20.95
CA ALA A 373 9.24 -42.74 -20.11
C ALA A 373 9.75 -41.51 -19.32
N SER A 374 10.00 -40.39 -20.02
CA SER A 374 10.47 -39.15 -19.39
C SER A 374 9.48 -38.59 -18.35
N SER A 375 8.18 -38.65 -18.65
CA SER A 375 7.15 -38.16 -17.73
C SER A 375 7.05 -39.05 -16.48
N TRP A 376 7.12 -40.37 -16.63
CA TRP A 376 7.13 -41.31 -15.51
C TRP A 376 8.39 -41.18 -14.64
N GLU A 377 9.58 -41.00 -15.23
CA GLU A 377 10.83 -40.76 -14.50
C GLU A 377 10.75 -39.46 -13.69
N THR A 378 10.17 -38.40 -14.27
CA THR A 378 9.97 -37.13 -13.56
C THR A 378 8.97 -37.29 -12.41
N ALA A 379 7.89 -38.05 -12.61
CA ALA A 379 6.92 -38.37 -11.55
C ALA A 379 7.55 -39.19 -10.41
N GLU A 380 8.46 -40.11 -10.74
CA GLU A 380 9.24 -40.87 -9.75
C GLU A 380 10.15 -39.95 -8.93
N LEU A 381 10.91 -39.08 -9.61
CA LEU A 381 11.83 -38.14 -8.98
C LEU A 381 11.12 -37.18 -8.01
N LEU A 382 9.94 -36.69 -8.39
CA LEU A 382 9.11 -35.81 -7.56
C LEU A 382 8.40 -36.57 -6.42
N GLY A 383 8.26 -37.90 -6.55
CA GLY A 383 7.70 -38.78 -5.53
C GLY A 383 6.16 -38.83 -5.47
N GLY A 384 5.65 -39.72 -4.62
CA GLY A 384 4.21 -39.86 -4.37
C GLY A 384 3.43 -40.70 -5.39
N ILE A 385 4.09 -41.24 -6.42
CA ILE A 385 3.49 -42.13 -7.42
C ILE A 385 4.22 -43.49 -7.40
N PRO A 386 3.73 -44.49 -6.63
CA PRO A 386 4.46 -45.75 -6.41
C PRO A 386 4.74 -46.57 -7.67
N GLN A 387 3.90 -46.42 -8.69
CA GLN A 387 4.02 -47.19 -9.94
C GLN A 387 4.93 -46.51 -10.98
N ALA A 388 5.42 -45.30 -10.71
CA ALA A 388 6.13 -44.48 -11.69
C ALA A 388 7.40 -45.17 -12.23
N ALA A 389 8.25 -45.70 -11.34
CA ALA A 389 9.48 -46.39 -11.72
C ALA A 389 9.23 -47.60 -12.64
N ALA A 390 8.23 -48.43 -12.29
CA ALA A 390 7.87 -49.61 -13.06
C ALA A 390 7.30 -49.22 -14.43
N ARG A 391 6.49 -48.16 -14.50
CA ARG A 391 5.93 -47.64 -15.76
C ARG A 391 7.00 -47.03 -16.66
N ALA A 392 7.96 -46.30 -16.10
CA ALA A 392 9.11 -45.77 -16.83
C ALA A 392 9.93 -46.88 -17.49
N GLU A 393 10.30 -47.90 -16.72
CA GLU A 393 11.04 -49.07 -17.21
C GLU A 393 10.27 -49.82 -18.31
N ALA A 394 8.96 -50.04 -18.12
CA ALA A 394 8.13 -50.68 -19.15
C ALA A 394 8.10 -49.89 -20.46
N CYS A 395 8.06 -48.55 -20.40
CA CYS A 395 8.14 -47.70 -21.59
C CYS A 395 9.51 -47.80 -22.28
N ARG A 396 10.61 -47.84 -21.51
CA ARG A 396 11.98 -48.02 -22.05
C ARG A 396 12.14 -49.36 -22.76
N GLN A 397 11.67 -50.46 -22.17
CA GLN A 397 11.71 -51.78 -22.80
C GLN A 397 10.93 -51.83 -24.12
N LYS A 398 9.76 -51.17 -24.18
CA LYS A 398 8.97 -51.06 -25.41
C LYS A 398 9.74 -50.27 -26.49
N LEU A 399 10.43 -49.18 -26.13
CA LEU A 399 11.28 -48.41 -27.06
C LEU A 399 12.46 -49.22 -27.59
N GLU A 400 13.17 -49.91 -26.71
CA GLU A 400 14.31 -50.76 -27.09
C GLU A 400 13.88 -51.85 -28.06
N LYS A 401 12.76 -52.51 -27.79
CA LYS A 401 12.18 -53.51 -28.69
C LYS A 401 11.82 -52.89 -30.05
N PHE A 402 11.20 -51.72 -30.07
CA PHE A 402 10.88 -51.00 -31.31
C PHE A 402 12.15 -50.71 -32.13
N PHE A 403 13.21 -50.19 -31.51
CA PHE A 403 14.46 -49.92 -32.21
C PHE A 403 15.17 -51.19 -32.68
N ALA A 404 15.15 -52.26 -31.89
CA ALA A 404 15.69 -53.56 -32.29
C ALA A 404 14.98 -54.11 -33.53
N GLU A 405 13.65 -54.04 -33.58
CA GLU A 405 12.86 -54.45 -34.74
C GLU A 405 13.16 -53.61 -35.99
N GLN A 406 13.30 -52.29 -35.85
CA GLN A 406 13.66 -51.40 -36.96
C GLN A 406 15.08 -51.68 -37.48
N ASN A 407 16.03 -51.93 -36.59
CA ASN A 407 17.40 -52.28 -36.98
C ASN A 407 17.46 -53.64 -37.69
N ALA A 408 16.73 -54.64 -37.19
CA ALA A 408 16.63 -55.94 -37.84
C ALA A 408 16.03 -55.84 -39.26
N ARG A 409 15.01 -55.00 -39.44
CA ARG A 409 14.42 -54.72 -40.77
C ARG A 409 15.43 -54.08 -41.73
N ARG A 410 16.27 -53.17 -41.24
CA ARG A 410 17.33 -52.53 -42.06
C ARG A 410 18.46 -53.49 -42.44
N GLN A 411 18.72 -54.49 -41.60
CA GLN A 411 19.80 -55.47 -41.80
C GLN A 411 19.35 -56.72 -42.57
N ALA A 412 18.06 -56.87 -42.86
CA ALA A 412 17.56 -57.97 -43.67
C ALA A 412 18.10 -57.83 -45.10
N PRO A 413 18.77 -58.88 -45.65
CA PRO A 413 19.28 -58.82 -47.01
C PRO A 413 18.11 -58.65 -47.99
N GLU A 414 18.18 -57.62 -48.85
CA GLU A 414 17.27 -57.49 -49.98
C GLU A 414 17.32 -58.79 -50.79
N GLY A 415 16.22 -59.54 -50.77
CA GLY A 415 16.05 -60.71 -51.62
C GLY A 415 16.31 -60.32 -53.06
N ASN A 416 17.22 -61.03 -53.69
CA ASN A 416 17.70 -60.83 -55.05
C ASN A 416 16.52 -60.86 -56.05
N SER A 417 15.96 -59.69 -56.33
CA SER A 417 15.08 -59.41 -57.47
C SER A 417 15.45 -58.01 -57.97
N ARG A 418 16.63 -57.93 -58.60
CA ARG A 418 16.87 -56.89 -59.61
C ARG A 418 15.92 -57.15 -60.78
N ALA A 419 14.69 -56.70 -60.65
CA ALA A 419 14.00 -56.11 -61.78
C ALA A 419 14.36 -54.63 -61.74
N ASP A 420 15.24 -54.23 -62.66
CA ASP A 420 15.66 -52.84 -62.85
C ASP A 420 14.42 -51.95 -63.08
N PRO A 421 14.10 -50.98 -62.21
CA PRO A 421 12.94 -50.10 -62.39
C PRO A 421 13.04 -49.21 -63.64
N GLU A 422 14.23 -49.09 -64.26
CA GLU A 422 14.44 -48.32 -65.47
C GLU A 422 14.19 -49.10 -66.77
N GLU A 423 13.99 -50.42 -66.71
CA GLU A 423 13.80 -51.24 -67.92
C GLU A 423 12.40 -51.03 -68.56
N GLY A 424 11.43 -50.53 -67.77
CA GLY A 424 10.10 -50.13 -68.25
C GLY A 424 10.07 -48.77 -68.96
N TRP A 425 10.96 -47.84 -68.61
CA TRP A 425 10.96 -46.49 -69.18
C TRP A 425 11.64 -46.39 -70.55
N ARG A 426 12.57 -47.31 -70.86
CA ARG A 426 13.24 -47.35 -72.18
C ARG A 426 12.37 -47.86 -73.32
N ARG A 427 11.26 -48.57 -73.06
CA ARG A 427 10.38 -49.10 -74.13
C ARG A 427 9.19 -48.21 -74.48
N HIS A 428 8.91 -47.14 -73.75
CA HIS A 428 7.74 -46.28 -74.00
C HIS A 428 8.05 -44.80 -74.27
N SER A 429 9.32 -44.44 -74.45
CA SER A 429 9.73 -43.06 -74.76
C SER A 429 9.90 -42.76 -76.26
N VAL A 430 9.45 -43.66 -77.14
CA VAL A 430 9.32 -43.43 -78.59
C VAL A 430 7.85 -43.62 -78.99
N GLU A 431 6.94 -42.89 -78.38
CA GLU A 431 5.67 -42.51 -79.01
C GLU A 431 4.91 -41.54 -78.10
N THR A 432 4.45 -40.44 -78.71
CA THR A 432 3.58 -39.39 -78.18
C THR A 432 4.25 -38.22 -77.44
N GLY A 433 4.32 -37.10 -78.16
CA GLY A 433 4.70 -35.79 -77.64
C GLY A 433 3.51 -34.98 -77.10
N TYR A 434 3.82 -33.74 -76.67
CA TYR A 434 2.88 -32.63 -76.33
C TYR A 434 2.04 -32.86 -75.04
N LYS A 435 1.84 -31.95 -74.07
CA LYS A 435 1.92 -30.48 -73.92
C LYS A 435 2.18 -30.08 -72.45
N ARG A 436 2.74 -28.87 -72.31
CA ARG A 436 2.87 -28.06 -71.07
C ARG A 436 1.53 -27.75 -70.40
N GLY A 437 1.55 -27.64 -69.07
CA GLY A 437 0.55 -26.94 -68.26
C GLY A 437 1.12 -26.43 -66.93
N ARG A 438 1.35 -25.12 -66.81
CA ARG A 438 1.66 -24.37 -65.57
C ARG A 438 0.40 -24.22 -64.71
N LEU A 439 0.54 -24.20 -63.38
CA LEU A 439 -0.19 -23.38 -62.38
C LEU A 439 0.51 -23.58 -61.01
N ARG A 440 1.40 -22.66 -60.59
CA ARG A 440 1.22 -21.50 -59.67
C ARG A 440 1.13 -21.84 -58.17
N HIS A 441 2.05 -21.19 -57.45
CA HIS A 441 2.32 -21.09 -56.01
C HIS A 441 1.14 -20.71 -55.10
N THR A 442 1.22 -21.15 -53.83
CA THR A 442 1.29 -20.34 -52.57
C THR A 442 1.65 -21.30 -51.40
N SER A 443 2.88 -21.36 -50.89
CA SER A 443 3.46 -20.64 -49.73
C SER A 443 2.67 -20.68 -48.42
N SER A 444 3.17 -21.41 -47.42
CA SER A 444 3.22 -20.94 -46.02
C SER A 444 4.44 -21.53 -45.31
N ARG A 445 5.21 -20.65 -44.67
CA ARG A 445 6.48 -20.85 -43.97
C ARG A 445 6.21 -21.23 -42.51
N TYR A 446 7.03 -22.10 -41.92
CA TYR A 446 7.44 -21.96 -40.52
C TYR A 446 8.92 -22.36 -40.37
N TYR A 447 9.61 -21.55 -39.55
CA TYR A 447 11.05 -21.45 -39.34
C TYR A 447 11.66 -22.67 -38.64
N ALA A 448 12.84 -23.08 -39.09
CA ALA A 448 13.82 -23.83 -38.31
C ALA A 448 14.76 -22.83 -37.61
N ILE A 449 15.00 -23.02 -36.31
CA ILE A 449 16.01 -22.29 -35.54
C ILE A 449 17.22 -23.22 -35.40
N ASP A 450 18.34 -22.76 -35.98
CA ASP A 450 19.69 -23.31 -35.82
C ASP A 450 20.21 -23.11 -34.40
N VAL A 451 20.72 -24.19 -33.79
CA VAL A 451 21.52 -24.14 -32.56
C VAL A 451 22.99 -24.14 -32.97
N ASN A 452 23.60 -22.97 -32.97
CA ASN A 452 25.00 -22.82 -33.33
C ASN A 452 25.92 -23.06 -32.12
N ARG A 453 26.91 -23.91 -32.34
CA ARG A 453 27.86 -24.49 -31.39
C ARG A 453 29.09 -23.59 -31.35
N SER A 454 29.41 -23.01 -30.20
CA SER A 454 30.61 -22.21 -29.98
C SER A 454 31.81 -23.08 -29.62
N HIS A 455 32.81 -23.12 -30.51
CA HIS A 455 34.18 -23.50 -30.20
C HIS A 455 35.16 -22.70 -31.06
N GLU A 456 36.37 -22.52 -30.50
CA GLU A 456 37.57 -21.83 -31.03
C GLU A 456 37.73 -20.38 -30.55
N ARG A 457 38.62 -20.09 -29.58
CA ARG A 457 40.11 -20.15 -29.53
C ARG A 457 40.77 -18.92 -30.19
N SER A 458 41.39 -18.13 -29.30
CA SER A 458 42.70 -17.48 -29.40
C SER A 458 43.11 -16.82 -30.72
N GLU A 459 43.21 -15.49 -30.68
CA GLU A 459 44.46 -14.72 -30.86
C GLU A 459 44.35 -13.38 -30.11
#